data_AF-A0A4Q0Y4C0-F1
#
_entry.id   AF-A0A4Q0Y4C0-F1
#
_cell.length_a   1.000
_cell.length_b   1.000
_cell.length_c   1.000
_cell.angle_alpha   90.00
_cell.angle_beta   90.00
_cell.angle_gamma   90.00
#
_symmetry.space_group_name_H-M   'P 1'
#
loop_
_entity.id
_entity.type
_entity.pdbx_description
1 polymer ?
#
loop_
_entity_poly.entity_id
_entity_poly.type
_entity_poly.pdbx_seq_one_letter_code
_entity_poly.pdbx_strand_id
1 'polypeptide(L)'
;MDIYQKAYDWAKTYNFEPIEIEYASKLALKMLDDSCQMSSEDRKMFFYVYDAISDREDISLDDDMNKLVLLARDRDTIYSKPQYVPIIHACRVEVIPNMLKVHMKAYKKMVRKNLGLL
;
A
#
# COMPACT_ATOMS: atom_id res chain seq x y z
N MET A 1 9.14 -19.71 -4.88
CA MET A 1 8.07 -18.69 -4.90
C MET A 1 8.73 -17.35 -4.65
N ASP A 2 8.53 -16.40 -5.56
CA ASP A 2 9.04 -15.04 -5.42
C ASP A 2 8.42 -14.38 -4.17
N ILE A 3 9.18 -13.52 -3.49
CA ILE A 3 8.74 -12.81 -2.28
C ILE A 3 7.49 -11.97 -2.54
N TYR A 4 7.33 -11.45 -3.76
CA TYR A 4 6.16 -10.69 -4.18
C TYR A 4 4.89 -11.55 -4.23
N GLN A 5 4.96 -12.73 -4.88
CA GLN A 5 3.82 -13.65 -4.91
C GLN A 5 3.48 -14.15 -3.51
N LYS A 6 4.50 -14.47 -2.70
CA LYS A 6 4.31 -14.82 -1.29
C LYS A 6 3.56 -13.72 -0.52
N ALA A 7 3.89 -12.46 -0.76
CA ALA A 7 3.25 -11.32 -0.13
C ALA A 7 1.78 -11.19 -0.51
N TYR A 8 1.47 -11.36 -1.81
CA TYR A 8 0.10 -11.35 -2.31
C TYR A 8 -0.73 -12.51 -1.72
N ASP A 9 -0.23 -13.74 -1.82
CA ASP A 9 -0.96 -14.94 -1.38
C ASP A 9 -1.26 -14.91 0.13
N TRP A 10 -0.30 -14.44 0.93
CA TRP A 10 -0.50 -14.24 2.36
C TRP A 10 -1.58 -13.17 2.62
N ALA A 11 -1.49 -12.01 1.97
CA ALA A 11 -2.43 -10.91 2.18
C ALA A 11 -3.86 -11.24 1.70
N LYS A 12 -4.02 -12.12 0.70
CA LYS A 12 -5.34 -12.59 0.28
C LYS A 12 -6.09 -13.36 1.37
N THR A 13 -5.38 -13.95 2.33
CA THR A 13 -5.96 -14.82 3.37
C THR A 13 -5.80 -14.28 4.79
N TYR A 14 -4.96 -13.27 4.99
CA TYR A 14 -4.73 -12.65 6.29
C TYR A 14 -5.95 -11.85 6.78
N ASN A 15 -6.34 -11.99 8.05
CA ASN A 15 -7.43 -11.21 8.62
C ASN A 15 -6.93 -9.84 9.08
N PHE A 16 -6.91 -8.86 8.17
CA PHE A 16 -6.48 -7.50 8.49
C PHE A 16 -7.47 -6.78 9.41
N GLU A 17 -6.94 -6.03 10.37
CA GLU A 17 -7.73 -5.05 11.11
C GLU A 17 -8.02 -3.81 10.25
N PRO A 18 -9.11 -3.06 10.50
CA PRO A 18 -9.42 -1.85 9.75
C PRO A 18 -8.28 -0.84 9.69
N ILE A 19 -7.55 -0.68 10.81
CA ILE A 19 -6.38 0.20 10.88
C ILE A 19 -5.23 -0.28 9.98
N GLU A 20 -5.07 -1.59 9.78
CA GLU A 20 -4.02 -2.12 8.92
C GLU A 20 -4.34 -1.88 7.44
N ILE A 21 -5.61 -1.99 7.06
CA ILE A 21 -6.12 -1.68 5.72
C ILE A 21 -5.93 -0.19 5.41
N GLU A 22 -6.28 0.69 6.35
CA GLU A 22 -6.06 2.13 6.24
C GLU A 22 -4.58 2.45 6.00
N TYR A 23 -3.69 1.80 6.75
CA TYR A 23 -2.25 2.03 6.65
C TYR A 23 -1.61 1.38 5.42
N ALA A 24 -2.16 0.29 4.89
CA ALA A 24 -1.81 -0.26 3.58
C ALA A 24 -2.09 0.78 2.48
N SER A 25 -3.29 1.38 2.52
CA SER A 25 -3.75 2.39 1.57
C SER A 25 -2.90 3.67 1.63
N LYS A 26 -2.63 4.17 2.85
CA LYS A 26 -1.72 5.32 3.06
C LYS A 26 -0.30 5.04 2.61
N LEU A 27 0.20 3.82 2.79
CA LEU A 27 1.53 3.45 2.31
C LEU A 27 1.56 3.44 0.78
N ALA A 28 0.56 2.85 0.13
CA ALA A 28 0.42 2.85 -1.32
C ALA A 28 0.42 4.28 -1.88
N LEU A 29 -0.37 5.18 -1.30
CA LEU A 29 -0.37 6.61 -1.65
C LEU A 29 1.02 7.24 -1.56
N LYS A 30 1.74 6.99 -0.45
CA LYS A 30 3.12 7.51 -0.28
C LYS A 30 4.10 6.97 -1.30
N MET A 31 3.96 5.70 -1.69
CA MET A 31 4.82 5.07 -2.69
C MET A 31 4.56 5.64 -4.08
N LEU A 32 3.29 5.89 -4.44
CA LEU A 32 2.91 6.50 -5.72
C LEU A 32 3.40 7.95 -5.86
N ASP A 33 3.47 8.70 -4.76
CA ASP A 33 4.04 10.06 -4.72
C ASP A 33 5.59 10.06 -4.66
N ASP A 34 6.24 8.90 -4.66
CA ASP A 34 7.69 8.76 -4.52
C ASP A 34 8.29 9.36 -3.22
N SER A 35 7.45 9.67 -2.22
CA SER A 35 7.87 10.24 -0.93
C SER A 35 8.39 9.22 0.09
N CYS A 36 8.57 7.96 -0.34
CA CYS A 36 8.93 6.85 0.53
C CYS A 36 10.42 6.53 0.49
N GLN A 37 11.08 6.36 1.64
CA GLN A 37 12.50 6.01 1.70
C GLN A 37 12.78 4.49 1.57
N MET A 38 11.77 3.69 1.21
CA MET A 38 11.94 2.24 1.00
C MET A 38 12.59 1.95 -0.35
N SER A 39 13.35 0.85 -0.44
CA SER A 39 13.92 0.36 -1.69
C SER A 39 12.82 0.00 -2.69
N SER A 40 13.17 -0.07 -3.98
CA SER A 40 12.22 -0.48 -5.02
C SER A 40 11.65 -1.88 -4.78
N GLU A 41 12.46 -2.81 -4.26
CA GLU A 41 12.04 -4.17 -3.90
C GLU A 41 11.03 -4.17 -2.75
N ASP A 42 11.28 -3.39 -1.70
CA ASP A 42 10.34 -3.24 -0.58
C ASP A 42 9.03 -2.61 -1.07
N ARG A 43 9.10 -1.56 -1.89
CA ARG A 43 7.91 -0.90 -2.44
C ARG A 43 7.08 -1.87 -3.28
N LYS A 44 7.73 -2.66 -4.13
CA LYS A 44 7.07 -3.68 -4.94
C LYS A 44 6.38 -4.71 -4.06
N MET A 45 7.06 -5.23 -3.03
CA MET A 45 6.45 -6.16 -2.07
C MET A 45 5.21 -5.57 -1.39
N PHE A 46 5.28 -4.32 -0.91
CA PHE A 46 4.12 -3.68 -0.28
C PHE A 46 2.98 -3.39 -1.25
N PHE A 47 3.27 -3.15 -2.54
CA PHE A 47 2.22 -3.07 -3.55
C PHE A 47 1.53 -4.40 -3.77
N TYR A 48 2.25 -5.52 -3.78
CA TYR A 48 1.61 -6.85 -3.88
C TYR A 48 0.68 -7.13 -2.67
N VAL A 49 1.04 -6.66 -1.47
CA VAL A 49 0.15 -6.72 -0.30
C VAL A 49 -1.10 -5.86 -0.52
N TYR A 50 -0.94 -4.63 -0.99
CA TYR A 50 -2.06 -3.72 -1.25
C TYR A 50 -2.98 -4.24 -2.37
N ASP A 51 -2.41 -4.78 -3.45
CA ASP A 51 -3.16 -5.38 -4.56
C ASP A 51 -3.99 -6.57 -4.06
N ALA A 52 -3.42 -7.42 -3.20
CA ALA A 52 -4.14 -8.53 -2.59
C ALA A 52 -5.31 -8.07 -1.71
N ILE A 53 -5.14 -7.01 -0.92
CA ILE A 53 -6.23 -6.40 -0.13
C ILE A 53 -7.30 -5.85 -1.08
N SER A 54 -6.90 -5.18 -2.16
CA SER A 54 -7.82 -4.54 -3.11
C SER A 54 -8.62 -5.54 -3.94
N ASP A 55 -8.05 -6.71 -4.23
CA ASP A 55 -8.69 -7.76 -5.01
C ASP A 55 -9.61 -8.65 -4.13
N ARG A 56 -9.80 -8.36 -2.83
CA ARG A 56 -10.68 -9.12 -1.93
C ARG A 56 -12.10 -8.57 -1.94
N GLU A 57 -13.07 -9.46 -2.11
CA GLU A 57 -14.51 -9.09 -2.11
C GLU A 57 -15.05 -8.77 -0.70
N ASP A 58 -14.38 -9.25 0.35
CA ASP A 58 -14.78 -9.05 1.75
C ASP A 58 -14.21 -7.76 2.38
N ILE A 59 -13.37 -7.02 1.65
CA ILE A 59 -12.80 -5.75 2.08
C ILE A 59 -13.32 -4.62 1.17
N SER A 60 -13.99 -3.62 1.76
CA SER A 60 -14.39 -2.42 1.03
C SER A 60 -13.29 -1.36 1.06
N LEU A 61 -12.83 -0.94 -0.11
CA LEU A 61 -11.91 0.20 -0.32
C LEU A 61 -12.63 1.30 -1.12
N ASP A 62 -13.81 1.71 -0.65
CA ASP A 62 -14.72 2.61 -1.37
C ASP A 62 -14.50 4.10 -1.08
N ASP A 63 -13.54 4.44 -0.22
CA ASP A 63 -13.16 5.83 0.01
C ASP A 63 -12.41 6.45 -1.18
N ASP A 64 -12.46 7.78 -1.26
CA ASP A 64 -11.91 8.53 -2.39
C ASP A 64 -10.39 8.39 -2.53
N MET A 65 -9.66 8.23 -1.42
CA MET A 65 -8.21 8.01 -1.46
C MET A 65 -7.91 6.65 -2.09
N ASN A 66 -8.61 5.59 -1.68
CA ASN A 66 -8.39 4.27 -2.24
C ASN A 66 -8.75 4.20 -3.72
N LYS A 67 -9.89 4.79 -4.13
CA LYS A 67 -10.24 4.92 -5.54
C LYS A 67 -9.14 5.64 -6.34
N LEU A 68 -8.60 6.73 -5.80
CA LEU A 68 -7.49 7.45 -6.43
C LEU A 68 -6.24 6.58 -6.55
N VAL A 69 -5.84 5.87 -5.49
CA VAL A 69 -4.67 4.97 -5.50
C VAL A 69 -4.87 3.89 -6.58
N LEU A 70 -6.03 3.25 -6.64
CA LEU A 70 -6.33 2.21 -7.65
C LEU A 70 -6.28 2.76 -9.08
N LEU A 71 -6.83 3.96 -9.31
CA LEU A 71 -6.79 4.60 -10.63
C LEU A 71 -5.36 4.99 -11.06
N ALA A 72 -4.62 5.59 -10.13
CA ALA A 72 -3.27 6.10 -10.33
C ALA A 72 -2.22 4.98 -10.44
N ARG A 73 -2.47 3.82 -9.83
CA ARG A 73 -1.55 2.68 -9.83
C ARG A 73 -1.27 2.18 -11.25
N ASP A 74 -0.01 2.20 -11.63
CA ASP A 74 0.52 1.46 -12.77
C ASP A 74 1.05 0.11 -12.28
N ARG A 75 0.30 -0.98 -12.51
CA ARG A 75 0.62 -2.32 -12.00
C ARG A 75 1.94 -2.88 -12.56
N ASP A 76 2.44 -2.34 -13.67
CA ASP A 76 3.70 -2.79 -14.28
C ASP A 76 4.94 -2.12 -13.66
N THR A 77 4.76 -1.02 -12.93
CA THR A 77 5.86 -0.26 -12.31
C THR A 77 5.64 -0.10 -10.81
N ILE A 78 6.51 0.63 -10.10
CA ILE A 78 6.27 1.06 -8.70
C ILE A 78 5.77 2.51 -8.62
N TYR A 79 5.46 3.12 -9.75
CA TYR A 79 5.12 4.53 -9.85
C TYR A 79 3.63 4.74 -10.15
N SER A 80 3.23 6.00 -10.04
CA SER A 80 1.92 6.46 -10.52
C SER A 80 1.94 6.65 -12.04
N LYS A 81 0.81 6.40 -12.69
CA LYS A 81 0.56 6.82 -14.06
C LYS A 81 0.77 8.35 -14.17
N PRO A 82 1.49 8.86 -15.18
CA PRO A 82 1.92 10.26 -15.23
C PRO A 82 0.81 11.29 -15.02
N GLN A 83 -0.38 11.05 -15.57
CA GLN A 83 -1.53 11.94 -15.48
C GLN A 83 -2.11 12.09 -14.06
N TYR A 84 -1.82 11.15 -13.15
CA TYR A 84 -2.30 11.19 -11.77
C TYR A 84 -1.27 11.74 -10.78
N VAL A 85 -0.02 11.99 -11.20
CA VAL A 85 1.06 12.47 -10.31
C VAL A 85 0.66 13.73 -9.52
N PRO A 86 0.11 14.80 -10.12
CA PRO A 86 -0.29 15.98 -9.36
C PRO A 86 -1.40 15.71 -8.34
N ILE A 87 -2.34 14.81 -8.67
CA ILE A 87 -3.50 14.48 -7.84
C ILE A 87 -3.06 13.62 -6.64
N ILE A 88 -2.20 12.63 -6.90
CA ILE A 88 -1.57 11.81 -5.86
C ILE A 88 -0.76 12.68 -4.89
N HIS A 89 -0.01 13.64 -5.43
CA HIS A 89 0.75 14.58 -4.60
C HIS A 89 -0.16 15.40 -3.68
N ALA A 90 -1.22 16.00 -4.23
CA ALA A 90 -2.17 16.79 -3.46
C ALA A 90 -2.85 15.96 -2.35
N CYS A 91 -3.36 14.77 -2.70
CA CYS A 91 -3.98 13.85 -1.75
C CYS A 91 -2.98 13.44 -0.64
N ARG A 92 -1.73 13.14 -0.99
CA ARG A 92 -0.68 12.80 -0.03
C ARG A 92 -0.45 13.95 0.96
N VAL A 93 -0.37 15.18 0.46
CA VAL A 93 -0.15 16.39 1.30
C VAL A 93 -1.29 16.60 2.29
N GLU A 94 -2.52 16.23 1.95
CA GLU A 94 -3.67 16.30 2.84
C GLU A 94 -3.71 15.15 3.87
N VAL A 95 -3.53 13.91 3.42
CA VAL A 95 -3.77 12.71 4.23
C VAL A 95 -2.60 12.37 5.16
N ILE A 96 -1.37 12.48 4.67
CA ILE A 96 -0.20 11.94 5.38
C ILE A 96 0.21 12.73 6.64
N PRO A 97 0.10 14.08 6.71
CA PRO A 97 0.42 14.80 7.93
C PRO A 97 -0.39 14.36 9.15
N ASN A 98 -1.63 13.91 8.95
CA ASN A 98 -2.53 13.46 10.00
C ASN A 98 -2.32 11.99 10.42
N MET A 99 -1.41 11.28 9.75
CA MET A 99 -1.11 9.88 10.02
C MET A 99 -0.16 9.72 11.22
N LEU A 100 -0.50 8.84 12.16
CA LEU A 100 0.41 8.46 13.24
C LEU A 100 1.52 7.54 12.72
N LYS A 101 2.78 7.96 12.89
CA LYS A 101 3.97 7.21 12.46
C LYS A 101 4.10 5.83 13.13
N VAL A 102 3.59 5.66 14.35
CA VAL A 102 3.66 4.40 15.10
C VAL A 102 2.91 3.28 14.41
N HIS A 103 1.70 3.54 13.91
CA HIS A 103 0.90 2.55 13.19
C HIS A 103 1.51 2.19 11.83
N MET A 104 2.10 3.16 11.11
CA MET A 104 2.84 2.88 9.86
C MET A 104 4.05 1.97 10.11
N LYS A 105 4.76 2.16 11.21
CA LYS A 105 5.86 1.26 11.62
C LYS A 105 5.32 -0.12 12.00
N ALA A 106 4.22 -0.19 12.74
CA ALA A 106 3.58 -1.43 13.17
C ALA A 106 3.11 -2.25 11.96
N TYR A 107 2.37 -1.64 11.03
CA TYR A 107 1.92 -2.27 9.79
C TYR A 107 3.09 -2.87 8.99
N LYS A 108 4.12 -2.06 8.70
CA LYS A 108 5.29 -2.55 7.96
C LYS A 108 6.02 -3.68 8.69
N LYS A 109 6.07 -3.65 10.03
CA LYS A 109 6.68 -4.71 10.84
C LYS A 109 5.85 -5.99 10.77
N MET A 110 4.52 -5.88 10.87
CA MET A 110 3.59 -7.01 10.76
C MET A 110 3.74 -7.70 9.41
N VAL A 111 3.73 -6.95 8.30
CA VAL A 111 3.93 -7.52 6.96
C VAL A 111 5.26 -8.27 6.88
N ARG A 112 6.37 -7.62 7.22
CA ARG A 112 7.70 -8.26 7.13
C ARG A 112 7.83 -9.49 8.02
N LYS A 113 7.27 -9.47 9.23
CA LYS A 113 7.25 -10.64 10.13
C LYS A 113 6.52 -11.81 9.50
N ASN A 114 5.33 -11.58 8.95
CA ASN A 114 4.53 -12.64 8.33
C ASN A 114 5.17 -13.19 7.03
N LEU A 115 6.05 -12.41 6.39
CA LEU A 115 6.84 -12.88 5.25
C LEU A 115 8.15 -13.57 5.65
N GLY A 116 8.51 -13.60 6.93
CA GLY A 116 9.75 -14.20 7.43
C GLY A 116 11.00 -13.36 7.15
N LEU A 117 10.84 -12.03 7.07
CA LEU A 117 11.91 -11.06 6.82
C LEU A 117 12.42 -10.38 8.10
N LEU A 118 11.90 -10.78 9.28
CA LEU A 118 12.23 -10.25 10.60
C LEU A 118 12.30 -11.37 11.63
#